data_AF-A0A7L3W735-F1
#
_entry.id   AF-A0A7L3W735-F1
#
_cell.length_a   1.000
_cell.length_b   1.000
_cell.length_c   1.000
_cell.angle_alpha   90.00
_cell.angle_beta   90.00
_cell.angle_gamma   90.00
#
_symmetry.space_group_name_H-M   'P 1'
#
loop_
_entity.id
_entity.type
_entity.pdbx_description
1 polymer ?
#
loop_
_entity_poly.entity_id
_entity_poly.type
_entity_poly.pdbx_seq_one_letter_code
_entity_poly.pdbx_strand_id
1 'polypeptide(L)' 'RLGAFLGCPLGLETLGALEQHCSFVAMRDNAMANYTLIPPEIMDHSQGRFMRKGVVGDWHHHFTPEQNSCF' A
#
# COMPACT_ATOMS: atom_id res chain seq x y z
N ARG A 1 1.73 13.29 -13.29
CA ARG A 1 1.03 12.40 -14.26
C ARG A 1 -0.47 12.33 -13.97
N LEU A 2 -0.90 11.78 -12.82
CA LEU A 2 -2.33 11.71 -12.47
C LEU A 2 -3.02 13.08 -12.41
N GLY A 3 -2.41 14.07 -11.76
CA GLY A 3 -2.98 15.43 -11.75
C GLY A 3 -3.20 16.01 -13.16
N ALA A 4 -2.22 15.91 -14.04
CA ALA A 4 -2.37 16.32 -15.44
C ALA A 4 -3.45 15.53 -16.19
N PHE A 5 -3.52 14.20 -15.98
CA PHE A 5 -4.55 13.35 -16.56
C PHE A 5 -5.97 13.77 -16.12
N LEU A 6 -6.13 14.16 -14.85
CA LEU A 6 -7.41 14.62 -14.29
C LEU A 6 -7.71 16.10 -14.60
N GLY A 7 -6.83 16.81 -15.32
CA GLY A 7 -6.98 18.25 -15.54
C GLY A 7 -6.75 19.10 -14.29
N CYS A 8 -6.13 18.54 -13.25
CA CYS A 8 -5.82 19.19 -11.98
C CYS A 8 -4.29 19.26 -11.79
N PRO A 9 -3.60 20.25 -12.40
CA PRO A 9 -2.18 20.45 -12.12
C PRO A 9 -1.99 20.81 -10.65
N LEU A 10 -1.03 20.15 -10.00
CA LEU A 10 -0.76 20.31 -8.58
C LEU A 10 0.50 21.14 -8.37
N GLY A 11 0.47 22.06 -7.42
CA GLY A 11 1.66 22.80 -6.98
C GLY A 11 2.65 21.89 -6.24
N LEU A 12 3.92 22.33 -6.14
CA LEU A 12 5.00 21.56 -5.52
C LEU A 12 4.70 21.22 -4.05
N GLU A 13 4.16 22.16 -3.29
CA GLU A 13 3.78 21.95 -1.89
C GLU A 13 2.70 20.87 -1.76
N THR A 14 1.63 20.97 -2.55
CA THR A 14 0.55 19.97 -2.57
C THR A 14 1.06 18.60 -2.99
N LEU A 15 1.98 18.53 -3.95
CA LEU A 15 2.63 17.28 -4.36
C LEU A 15 3.43 16.66 -3.21
N GLY A 16 4.21 17.47 -2.48
CA GLY A 16 4.98 16.98 -1.32
C GLY A 16 4.06 16.47 -0.20
N ALA A 17 2.98 17.19 0.09
CA ALA A 17 1.98 16.74 1.07
C ALA A 17 1.33 15.42 0.64
N LEU A 18 0.96 15.28 -0.64
CA LEU A 18 0.38 14.04 -1.17
C LEU A 18 1.37 12.88 -1.11
N GLU A 19 2.63 13.10 -1.46
CA GLU A 19 3.66 12.05 -1.38
C GLU A 19 3.82 11.53 0.06
N GLN A 20 3.83 12.42 1.05
CA GLN A 20 3.86 12.03 2.46
C GLN A 20 2.59 11.28 2.87
N HIS A 21 1.40 11.82 2.56
CA HIS A 21 0.12 11.21 2.95
C HIS A 21 -0.17 9.87 2.27
N CYS A 22 0.28 9.71 1.02
CA CYS A 22 0.15 8.47 0.25
C CYS A 22 1.33 7.51 0.43
N SER A 23 2.31 7.86 1.28
CA SER A 23 3.40 6.93 1.61
C SER A 23 2.85 5.70 2.33
N PHE A 24 3.49 4.54 2.13
CA PHE A 24 3.06 3.30 2.78
C PHE A 24 2.98 3.43 4.30
N VAL A 25 3.96 4.10 4.93
CA VAL A 25 4.00 4.31 6.38
C VAL A 25 2.79 5.12 6.83
N ALA A 26 2.52 6.26 6.17
CA ALA A 26 1.38 7.11 6.52
C ALA A 26 0.04 6.39 6.33
N MET A 27 -0.13 5.64 5.24
CA MET A 27 -1.36 4.89 4.97
C MET A 27 -1.54 3.71 5.92
N ARG A 28 -0.47 2.99 6.26
CA ARG A 28 -0.48 1.88 7.23
C ARG A 28 -0.93 2.34 8.62
N ASP A 29 -0.56 3.54 9.02
CA ASP A 29 -0.86 4.06 10.36
C ASP A 29 -2.18 4.86 10.39
N ASN A 30 -2.81 5.10 9.23
CA ASN A 30 -4.12 5.75 9.11
C ASN A 30 -5.27 4.73 9.18
N ALA A 31 -6.06 4.77 10.25
CA ALA A 31 -7.22 3.90 10.47
C ALA A 31 -8.27 3.93 9.33
N MET A 32 -8.39 5.07 8.63
CA MET A 32 -9.31 5.23 7.50
C MET A 32 -8.82 4.55 6.22
N ALA A 33 -7.56 4.13 6.15
CA ALA A 33 -6.93 3.54 4.96
C ALA A 33 -6.37 2.13 5.20
N ASN A 34 -6.03 1.77 6.44
CA ASN A 34 -5.37 0.49 6.77
C ASN A 34 -6.34 -0.65 7.11
N TYR A 35 -7.66 -0.42 6.99
CA TYR A 35 -8.73 -1.40 7.20
C TYR A 35 -8.92 -1.87 8.65
N THR A 36 -8.32 -1.22 9.66
CA THR A 36 -8.53 -1.63 11.07
C THR A 36 -9.95 -1.34 11.59
N LEU A 37 -10.74 -0.56 10.86
CA LEU A 37 -12.14 -0.28 11.18
C LEU A 37 -13.11 -1.37 10.66
N ILE A 38 -12.61 -2.33 9.87
CA ILE A 38 -13.40 -3.46 9.37
C ILE A 38 -13.55 -4.52 10.47
N PRO A 39 -14.74 -5.13 10.65
CA PRO A 39 -14.94 -6.17 11.66
C PRO A 39 -14.02 -7.38 11.50
N PRO A 40 -13.58 -8.01 12.60
CA PRO A 40 -12.62 -9.12 12.57
C PRO A 40 -13.16 -10.38 11.88
N GLU A 41 -14.49 -10.54 11.78
CA GLU A 41 -15.13 -11.63 11.04
C GLU A 41 -14.87 -11.54 9.52
N ILE A 42 -14.54 -10.34 9.02
CA ILE A 42 -14.18 -10.09 7.63
C ILE A 42 -12.66 -9.99 7.48
N MET A 43 -11.99 -9.30 8.41
CA MET A 43 -10.54 -9.11 8.39
C MET A 43 -9.95 -9.13 9.80
N ASP A 44 -9.40 -10.28 10.20
CA ASP A 44 -8.74 -10.46 11.47
C ASP A 44 -7.29 -9.92 11.44
N HIS A 45 -7.12 -8.70 11.97
CA HIS A 45 -5.81 -8.05 12.01
C HIS A 45 -4.83 -8.65 13.05
N SER A 46 -5.26 -9.64 13.85
CA SER A 46 -4.35 -10.36 14.76
C SER A 46 -3.49 -11.39 14.03
N GLN A 47 -3.97 -11.91 12.90
CA GLN A 47 -3.24 -12.89 12.07
C GLN A 47 -2.35 -12.22 11.01
N GLY A 48 -2.58 -10.95 10.72
CA GLY A 48 -1.79 -10.18 9.77
C GLY A 48 -2.39 -8.81 9.54
N ARG A 49 -1.68 -7.91 8.86
CA ARG A 49 -2.20 -6.57 8.54
C ARG A 49 -2.47 -6.44 7.05
N PHE A 50 -3.53 -5.70 6.70
CA PHE A 50 -3.84 -5.37 5.30
C PHE A 50 -2.64 -4.69 4.60
N MET A 51 -2.12 -3.63 5.22
CA MET A 51 -0.89 -2.97 4.81
C MET A 51 0.33 -3.76 5.31
N ARG A 52 0.66 -4.88 4.65
CA ARG A 52 1.64 -5.88 5.13
C ARG A 52 3.11 -5.44 5.08
N LYS A 53 3.65 -5.19 3.88
CA LYS A 53 5.06 -4.79 3.67
C LYS A 53 5.23 -3.56 2.77
N GLY A 54 4.41 -3.43 1.72
CA GLY A 54 4.48 -2.27 0.82
C GLY A 54 5.76 -2.18 0.00
N VAL A 55 6.38 -3.31 -0.35
CA VAL A 55 7.65 -3.36 -1.11
C VAL A 55 7.52 -4.18 -2.38
N VAL A 56 8.28 -3.79 -3.41
CA VAL A 56 8.41 -4.55 -4.66
C VAL A 56 9.38 -5.71 -4.45
N GLY A 57 9.09 -6.87 -5.05
CA GLY A 57 10.00 -8.02 -5.05
C GLY A 57 9.86 -8.97 -3.87
N ASP A 58 8.92 -8.75 -2.94
CA ASP A 58 8.75 -9.67 -1.79
C ASP A 58 8.37 -11.11 -2.21
N TRP A 59 7.90 -11.30 -3.45
CA TRP A 59 7.64 -12.62 -4.02
C TRP A 59 8.89 -13.52 -4.02
N HIS A 60 10.10 -12.97 -4.12
CA HIS A 60 11.35 -13.74 -4.02
C HIS A 60 11.50 -14.49 -2.70
N HIS A 61 10.86 -14.03 -1.63
CA HIS A 61 10.87 -14.71 -0.32
C HIS A 61 9.79 -15.80 -0.20
N HIS A 62 8.93 -15.96 -1.20
CA HIS A 62 7.78 -16.87 -1.15
C HIS A 62 7.91 -18.02 -2.15
N PHE A 63 8.54 -17.78 -3.31
CA PHE A 63 8.71 -18.79 -4.35
C PHE A 63 9.99 -19.58 -4.13
N THR A 64 9.91 -20.91 -4.22
CA THR A 64 11.11 -21.72 -4.40
C THR A 64 11.69 -21.52 -5.81
N PRO A 65 12.98 -21.84 -6.05
CA PRO A 65 13.56 -21.75 -7.39
C PRO A 65 12.78 -22.51 -8.46
N GLU A 66 12.24 -23.68 -8.11
CA GLU A 66 11.44 -24.52 -9.00
C GLU A 66 10.11 -23.85 -9.33
N GLN A 67 9.39 -23.33 -8.33
CA GLN A 67 8.13 -22.61 -8.53
C GLN A 67 8.32 -21.36 -9.39
N ASN A 68 9.38 -20.59 -9.14
CA ASN A 68 9.70 -19.40 -9.91
C ASN A 68 10.10 -19.73 -11.36
N SER A 69 10.72 -20.89 -11.59
CA SER A 69 11.11 -21.34 -12.92
C SER A 69 9.91 -21.82 -13.75
N CYS A 70 8.79 -22.19 -13.09
CA CYS A 70 7.59 -22.71 -13.73
C CYS A 70 6.43 -21.70 -13.85
N PHE A 71 6.54 -20.52 -13.25
CA PHE A 71 5.54 -19.44 -13.31
C PHE A 71 5.84 -18.48 -14.47
#